data_AF-U5DBS5-F1
#
_entry.id   AF-U5DBS5-F1
#
_cell.length_a   1.000
_cell.length_b   1.000
_cell.length_c   1.000
_cell.angle_alpha   90.00
_cell.angle_beta   90.00
_cell.angle_gamma   90.00
#
_symmetry.space_group_name_H-M   'P 1'
#
loop_
_entity.id
_entity.type
_entity.pdbx_description
1 polymer ?
#
loop_
_entity_poly.entity_id
_entity_poly.type
_entity_poly.pdbx_seq_one_letter_code
_entity_poly.pdbx_strand_id
1 'polypeptide(L)'
;MSLRKLLAEAALKGVTEVRAQIFGHVLNPTGQRSPHKLLRKKLIGEKVASWYPYDIKKEDPLVMGRQEHERLAKLEMLKRRGKGPPKKGQGRRAVKRNK
;
A
#
# COMPACT_ATOMS: atom_id res chain seq x y z
N MET A 1 25.71 35.26 -36.69
CA MET A 1 25.19 33.91 -37.04
C MET A 1 25.04 33.83 -38.55
N SER A 2 25.59 32.79 -39.20
CA SER A 2 25.46 32.60 -40.65
C SER A 2 24.05 32.10 -41.02
N LEU A 3 23.53 32.52 -42.18
CA LEU A 3 22.18 32.17 -42.67
C LEU A 3 22.00 30.64 -42.79
N ARG A 4 23.07 29.91 -43.13
CA ARG A 4 23.08 28.44 -43.13
C ARG A 4 22.84 27.84 -41.75
N LYS A 5 23.38 28.44 -40.69
CA LYS A 5 23.18 27.95 -39.30
C LYS A 5 21.74 28.15 -38.85
N LEU A 6 21.12 29.29 -39.17
CA LEU A 6 19.72 29.56 -38.85
C LEU A 6 18.76 28.58 -39.52
N LEU A 7 18.98 28.28 -40.81
CA LEU A 7 18.17 27.29 -41.54
C LEU A 7 18.33 25.88 -40.94
N ALA A 8 19.55 25.49 -40.58
CA ALA A 8 19.79 24.20 -39.94
C ALA A 8 19.10 24.08 -38.58
N GLU A 9 19.17 25.13 -37.75
CA GLU A 9 18.48 25.16 -36.45
C GLU A 9 16.96 25.07 -36.60
N ALA A 10 16.37 25.77 -37.59
CA ALA A 10 14.94 25.71 -37.88
C ALA A 10 14.51 24.30 -38.33
N ALA A 11 15.27 23.66 -39.21
CA ALA A 11 15.01 22.29 -39.65
C ALA A 11 15.05 21.29 -38.50
N LEU A 12 16.05 21.40 -37.61
CA LEU A 12 16.16 20.55 -36.42
C LEU A 12 14.98 20.74 -35.47
N LYS A 13 14.53 21.98 -35.24
CA LYS A 13 13.34 22.28 -34.43
C LYS A 13 12.10 21.60 -35.02
N GLY A 14 11.85 21.75 -36.32
CA GLY A 14 10.72 21.11 -36.99
C GLY A 14 10.73 19.57 -36.86
N VAL A 15 11.89 18.95 -37.02
CA VAL A 15 12.04 17.49 -36.81
C VAL A 15 11.72 17.10 -35.36
N THR A 16 12.19 17.87 -34.38
CA THR A 16 11.90 17.58 -32.96
C THR A 16 10.42 17.75 -32.60
N GLU A 17 9.75 18.73 -33.21
CA GLU A 17 8.31 18.97 -33.05
C GLU A 17 7.49 17.83 -33.64
N VAL A 18 7.77 17.44 -34.89
CA VAL A 18 7.07 16.32 -35.56
C VAL A 18 7.29 15.01 -34.79
N ARG A 19 8.52 14.74 -34.32
CA ARG A 19 8.80 13.57 -33.47
C ARG A 19 7.96 13.60 -32.19
N ALA A 20 7.89 14.75 -31.53
CA ALA A 20 7.12 14.89 -30.31
C ALA A 20 5.63 14.66 -30.54
N GLN A 21 5.10 15.13 -31.66
CA GLN A 21 3.72 14.90 -32.08
C GLN A 21 3.44 13.42 -32.37
N ILE A 22 4.31 12.73 -33.10
CA ILE A 22 4.13 11.31 -33.45
C ILE A 22 4.15 10.41 -32.22
N PHE A 23 5.07 10.64 -31.29
CA PHE A 23 5.30 9.75 -30.13
C PHE A 23 4.72 10.27 -28.81
N GLY A 24 3.95 11.37 -28.84
CA GLY A 24 3.37 11.98 -27.65
C GLY A 24 4.42 12.46 -26.63
N HIS A 25 5.58 12.94 -27.10
CA HIS A 25 6.57 13.55 -26.22
C HIS A 25 6.19 15.01 -25.90
N VAL A 26 6.41 15.43 -24.66
CA VAL A 26 6.24 16.83 -24.26
C VAL A 26 7.56 17.56 -24.42
N LEU A 27 7.59 18.63 -25.23
CA LEU A 27 8.73 19.53 -25.37
C LEU A 27 8.73 20.58 -24.26
N ASN A 28 9.91 20.96 -23.77
CA ASN A 28 10.09 21.99 -22.74
C ASN A 28 11.15 23.02 -23.17
N PRO A 29 10.78 23.98 -24.05
CA PRO A 29 11.72 24.94 -24.60
C PRO A 29 12.26 25.94 -23.55
N THR A 30 11.49 26.21 -22.49
CA THR A 30 11.90 27.11 -21.40
C THR A 30 12.79 26.44 -20.35
N GLY A 31 12.89 25.09 -20.37
CA GLY A 31 13.69 24.33 -19.42
C GLY A 31 13.18 24.38 -17.97
N GLN A 32 12.04 25.02 -17.73
CA GLN A 32 11.48 25.17 -16.38
C GLN A 32 10.94 23.83 -15.86
N ARG A 33 10.86 23.69 -14.54
CA ARG A 33 10.38 22.46 -13.92
C ARG A 33 8.90 22.23 -14.26
N SER A 34 8.62 21.16 -14.99
CA SER A 34 7.27 20.71 -15.36
C SER A 34 6.80 19.53 -14.48
N PRO A 35 5.49 19.37 -14.21
CA PRO A 35 4.93 18.23 -13.49
C PRO A 35 5.05 16.89 -14.23
N HIS A 36 5.58 16.88 -15.46
CA HIS A 36 5.71 15.69 -16.30
C HIS A 36 6.44 14.51 -15.62
N LYS A 37 7.41 14.77 -14.72
CA LYS A 37 8.06 13.71 -13.92
C LYS A 37 7.08 13.03 -12.96
N LEU A 38 6.15 13.78 -12.38
CA LEU A 38 5.15 13.25 -11.45
C LEU A 38 4.10 12.44 -12.22
N LEU A 39 3.59 12.99 -13.33
CA LEU A 39 2.55 12.36 -14.16
C LEU A 39 3.02 11.07 -14.84
N ARG A 40 4.32 10.95 -15.14
CA ARG A 40 4.91 9.71 -15.70
C ARG A 40 5.05 8.58 -14.67
N LYS A 41 4.93 8.86 -13.37
CA LYS A 41 4.98 7.80 -12.37
C LYS A 41 3.68 7.00 -12.45
N LYS A 42 3.82 5.68 -12.60
CA LYS A 42 2.67 4.77 -12.48
C LYS A 42 2.09 4.89 -11.08
N LEU A 43 0.77 4.95 -10.97
CA LEU A 43 0.09 4.87 -9.68
C LEU A 43 0.33 3.48 -9.10
N ILE A 44 0.80 3.42 -7.85
CA ILE A 44 1.11 2.16 -7.14
C ILE A 44 0.15 1.89 -5.98
N GLY A 45 -0.91 2.70 -5.83
CA GLY A 45 -1.81 2.67 -4.67
C GLY A 45 -2.42 1.30 -4.42
N GLU A 46 -2.97 0.67 -5.45
CA GLU A 46 -3.58 -0.67 -5.35
C GLU A 46 -2.55 -1.73 -4.94
N LYS A 47 -1.37 -1.73 -5.57
CA LYS A 47 -0.27 -2.66 -5.23
C LYS A 47 0.20 -2.49 -3.78
N VAL A 48 0.18 -1.27 -3.27
CA VAL A 48 0.53 -0.97 -1.87
C VAL A 48 -0.60 -1.38 -0.93
N ALA A 49 -1.86 -1.16 -1.32
CA ALA A 49 -3.03 -1.57 -0.54
C ALA A 49 -3.15 -3.10 -0.42
N SER A 50 -2.83 -3.82 -1.49
CA SER A 50 -2.84 -5.30 -1.56
C SER A 50 -1.59 -5.94 -0.93
N TRP A 51 -0.96 -5.29 0.06
CA TRP A 51 0.26 -5.78 0.69
C TRP A 51 0.06 -7.12 1.42
N TYR A 52 -1.07 -7.27 2.11
CA TYR A 52 -1.41 -8.51 2.79
C TYR A 52 -2.28 -9.37 1.87
N PRO A 53 -1.93 -10.65 1.66
CA PRO A 53 -2.71 -11.56 0.84
C PRO A 53 -4.05 -11.90 1.51
N TYR A 54 -4.98 -12.37 0.69
CA TYR A 54 -6.27 -12.85 1.15
C TYR A 54 -6.15 -14.10 2.02
N ASP A 55 -6.85 -14.13 3.16
CA ASP A 55 -6.84 -15.26 4.08
C ASP A 55 -8.09 -16.13 3.89
N ILE A 56 -7.95 -17.18 3.09
CA ILE A 56 -9.01 -18.14 2.73
C ILE A 56 -9.60 -18.83 3.96
N LYS A 57 -8.85 -18.94 5.07
CA LYS A 57 -9.30 -19.61 6.29
C LYS A 57 -10.50 -18.93 6.95
N LYS A 58 -10.72 -17.64 6.65
CA LYS A 58 -11.84 -16.87 7.18
C LYS A 58 -13.17 -17.13 6.48
N GLU A 59 -13.14 -17.72 5.29
CA GLU A 59 -14.33 -18.02 4.50
C GLU A 59 -14.86 -19.42 4.76
N ASP A 60 -13.99 -20.40 5.02
CA ASP A 60 -14.39 -21.79 5.25
C ASP A 60 -15.07 -21.96 6.63
N PRO A 61 -16.38 -22.21 6.69
CA PRO A 61 -17.10 -22.37 7.95
C PRO A 61 -16.58 -23.53 8.81
N LEU A 62 -16.03 -24.58 8.18
CA LEU A 62 -15.50 -25.74 8.88
C LEU A 62 -14.19 -25.41 9.59
N VAL A 63 -13.30 -24.65 8.92
CA VAL A 63 -12.02 -24.21 9.49
C VAL A 63 -12.26 -23.22 10.64
N MET A 64 -13.16 -22.26 10.44
CA MET A 64 -13.55 -21.29 11.46
C MET A 64 -14.18 -21.97 12.68
N GLY A 65 -15.15 -22.87 12.44
CA GLY A 65 -15.81 -23.63 13.51
C GLY A 65 -14.84 -24.51 14.30
N ARG A 66 -13.89 -25.15 13.63
CA ARG A 66 -12.86 -25.96 14.29
C ARG A 66 -11.96 -25.12 15.20
N GLN A 67 -11.44 -23.99 14.72
CA GLN A 67 -10.58 -23.11 15.51
C GLN A 67 -11.30 -22.59 16.77
N GLU A 68 -12.58 -22.21 16.62
CA GLU A 68 -13.38 -21.74 17.74
C GLU A 68 -13.66 -22.87 18.74
N HIS A 69 -13.97 -24.07 18.27
CA HIS A 69 -14.17 -25.23 19.13
C HIS A 69 -12.90 -25.56 19.95
N GLU A 70 -11.73 -25.57 19.30
CA GLU A 70 -10.44 -25.78 19.98
C GLU A 70 -10.15 -24.67 21.01
N ARG A 71 -10.45 -23.41 20.68
CA ARG A 71 -10.34 -22.26 21.59
C ARG A 71 -11.21 -22.44 22.84
N LEU A 72 -12.47 -22.83 22.65
CA LEU A 72 -13.44 -23.05 23.73
C LEU A 72 -13.03 -24.24 24.62
N ALA A 73 -12.65 -25.37 24.01
CA ALA A 73 -12.20 -26.55 24.75
C ALA A 73 -10.97 -26.26 25.63
N LYS A 74 -9.98 -25.52 25.09
CA LYS A 74 -8.80 -25.09 25.84
C LYS A 74 -9.18 -24.18 27.02
N LEU A 75 -10.08 -23.22 26.77
CA LEU A 75 -10.54 -22.28 27.78
C LEU A 75 -11.31 -22.98 28.90
N GLU A 76 -12.13 -23.97 28.57
CA GLU A 76 -12.83 -24.80 29.54
C GLU A 76 -11.86 -25.62 30.40
N MET A 77 -10.87 -26.28 29.78
CA MET A 77 -9.83 -27.03 30.50
C MET A 77 -9.07 -26.13 31.50
N LEU A 78 -8.73 -24.90 31.10
CA LEU A 78 -8.06 -23.93 31.98
C LEU A 78 -8.96 -23.49 33.15
N LYS A 79 -10.25 -23.25 32.89
CA LYS A 79 -11.24 -22.93 33.94
C LYS A 79 -11.38 -24.06 34.95
N ARG A 80 -11.47 -25.32 34.50
CA ARG A 80 -11.54 -26.51 35.38
C ARG A 80 -10.33 -26.61 36.32
N ARG A 81 -9.15 -26.19 35.86
CA ARG A 81 -7.91 -26.17 36.66
C ARG A 81 -7.72 -24.91 37.50
N GLY A 82 -8.66 -23.96 37.49
CA GLY A 82 -8.50 -22.65 38.14
C GLY A 82 -7.42 -21.75 37.51
N LYS A 83 -6.94 -22.09 36.32
CA LYS A 83 -5.90 -21.36 35.57
C LYS A 83 -6.49 -20.51 34.43
N GLY A 84 -7.81 -20.31 34.43
CA GLY A 84 -8.48 -19.42 33.49
C GLY A 84 -8.07 -17.96 33.70
N PRO A 85 -8.13 -17.12 32.66
CA PRO A 85 -7.92 -15.70 32.82
C PRO A 85 -8.95 -15.11 33.80
N PRO A 86 -8.55 -14.21 34.71
CA PRO A 86 -9.47 -13.58 35.65
C PRO A 86 -10.46 -12.67 34.90
N LYS A 87 -11.58 -12.33 35.55
CA LYS A 87 -12.53 -11.36 35.00
C LYS A 87 -11.83 -10.01 34.79
N LYS A 88 -12.12 -9.36 33.65
CA LYS A 88 -11.57 -8.04 33.33
C LYS A 88 -11.83 -7.07 34.51
N GLY A 89 -10.79 -6.36 34.94
CA GLY A 89 -10.83 -5.45 36.09
C GLY A 89 -10.69 -6.12 37.47
N GLN A 90 -10.68 -7.45 37.55
CA GLN A 90 -10.51 -8.22 38.81
C GLN A 90 -9.20 -9.00 38.81
N GLY A 91 -8.17 -8.44 38.18
CA GLY A 91 -6.83 -9.02 38.21
C GLY A 91 -6.24 -8.98 39.62
N ARG A 92 -5.20 -9.76 39.87
CA ARG A 92 -4.52 -9.82 41.18
C ARG A 92 -4.10 -8.44 41.73
N ARG A 93 -3.78 -7.49 40.84
CA ARG A 93 -3.38 -6.10 41.20
C ARG A 93 -4.56 -5.16 41.47
N ALA A 94 -5.78 -5.54 41.09
CA ALA A 94 -6.98 -4.72 41.31
C ALA A 94 -7.55 -4.87 42.72
N VAL A 95 -7.06 -5.85 43.49
CA VAL A 95 -7.44 -6.02 44.90
C VAL A 95 -6.82 -4.87 45.69
N LYS A 96 -7.67 -3.97 46.20
CA LYS A 96 -7.25 -2.90 47.12
C LYS A 96 -6.77 -3.58 48.40
N ARG A 97 -5.45 -3.61 48.61
CA ARG A 97 -4.87 -4.16 49.84
C ARG A 97 -5.19 -3.18 50.97
N ASN A 98 -6.06 -3.56 51.90
CA ASN A 98 -6.24 -2.78 53.12
C ASN A 98 -4.90 -2.76 53.85
N LYS A 99 -4.46 -1.55 54.23
CA LYS A 99 -3.25 -1.32 55.02
C LYS A 99 -3.53 -1.64 56.48
#